data_AF-A0A820HR60-F1
#
_entry.id   AF-A0A820HR60-F1
#
_cell.length_a   1.000
_cell.length_b   1.000
_cell.length_c   1.000
_cell.angle_alpha   90.00
_cell.angle_beta   90.00
_cell.angle_gamma   90.00
#
_symmetry.space_group_name_H-M   'P 1'
#
loop_
_entity.id
_entity.type
_entity.pdbx_description
1 polymer ?
#
loop_
_entity_poly.entity_id
_entity_poly.type
_entity_poly.pdbx_seq_one_letter_code
_entity_poly.pdbx_strand_id
1 'polypeptide(L)'
;YLEKRFDRNVRLVASVIFSGQMIVYMALVLYAPALALSQVTGLNVWISVISIGVICTMYTTVGGMKAVMWTDVFQTIIMFVGLLASVIQGIIDAGGSRAVWQRALDGGRVEFFNFDPDPTTRHTVWSILFGATFTWLAIYGFNQTQVQRYLCVPTVRHAKLALLFNLIGLVFILSLCCGVGLVIFAKYHLCDPLKLGLIKQSDQV
;
A
#
# COMPACT_ATOMS: atom_id res chain seq x y z
N TYR A 1 26.56 4.00 6.86
CA TYR A 1 26.58 5.45 7.16
C TYR A 1 26.71 5.71 8.65
N LEU A 2 25.79 5.22 9.49
CA LEU A 2 25.77 5.49 10.94
C LEU A 2 27.09 5.20 11.67
N GLU A 3 27.74 4.08 11.39
CA GLU A 3 29.06 3.77 11.98
C GLU A 3 30.16 4.75 11.55
N LYS A 4 30.15 5.22 10.28
CA LYS A 4 31.13 6.20 9.79
C LYS A 4 30.89 7.61 10.33
N ARG A 5 29.65 7.95 10.69
CA ARG A 5 29.26 9.31 11.12
C ARG A 5 29.26 9.49 12.64
N PHE A 6 28.94 8.42 13.37
CA PHE A 6 28.83 8.38 14.82
C PHE A 6 29.76 7.28 15.34
N ASP A 7 29.22 6.10 15.68
CA ASP A 7 29.96 4.99 16.25
C ASP A 7 29.25 3.65 15.97
N ARG A 8 29.97 2.54 16.16
CA ARG A 8 29.47 1.16 15.99
C ARG A 8 28.26 0.87 16.87
N ASN A 9 28.23 1.41 18.10
CA ASN A 9 27.13 1.22 19.04
C ASN A 9 25.81 1.80 18.49
N VAL A 10 25.87 3.02 17.92
CA VAL A 10 24.69 3.67 17.31
C VAL A 10 24.18 2.86 16.12
N ARG A 11 25.08 2.31 15.30
CA ARG A 11 24.69 1.41 14.21
C ARG A 11 23.95 0.18 14.73
N LEU A 12 24.49 -0.48 15.76
CA LEU A 12 23.90 -1.70 16.30
C LEU A 12 22.50 -1.45 16.87
N VAL A 13 22.34 -0.41 17.67
CA VAL A 13 21.03 -0.04 18.24
C VAL A 13 20.01 0.26 17.14
N ALA A 14 20.39 1.08 16.15
CA ALA A 14 19.51 1.41 15.02
C ALA A 14 19.13 0.18 14.20
N SER A 15 20.08 -0.73 13.93
CA SER A 15 19.82 -1.98 13.21
C SER A 15 18.86 -2.89 13.95
N VAL A 16 18.99 -3.03 15.28
CA VAL A 16 18.10 -3.87 16.10
C VAL A 16 16.68 -3.31 16.11
N ILE A 17 16.54 -2.01 16.35
CA ILE A 17 15.22 -1.34 16.34
C ILE A 17 14.56 -1.50 14.97
N PHE A 18 15.29 -1.22 13.89
CA PHE A 18 14.77 -1.35 12.53
C PHE A 18 14.35 -2.79 12.21
N SER A 19 15.14 -3.78 12.61
CA SER A 19 14.84 -5.20 12.38
C SER A 19 13.58 -5.62 13.13
N GLY A 20 13.44 -5.21 14.40
CA GLY A 20 12.24 -5.47 15.20
C GLY A 20 10.99 -4.84 14.59
N GLN A 21 11.07 -3.57 14.19
CA GLN A 21 9.98 -2.87 13.49
C GLN A 21 9.58 -3.59 12.19
N MET A 22 10.57 -4.02 11.39
CA MET A 22 10.31 -4.70 10.13
C MET A 22 9.66 -6.07 10.32
N ILE A 23 10.00 -6.83 11.36
CA ILE A 23 9.34 -8.11 11.65
C ILE A 23 7.84 -7.91 11.88
N VAL A 24 7.48 -6.93 12.73
CA VAL A 24 6.07 -6.62 13.02
C VAL A 24 5.34 -6.13 11.77
N TYR A 25 5.97 -5.22 11.03
CA TYR A 25 5.41 -4.69 9.79
C TYR A 25 5.16 -5.78 8.75
N MET A 26 6.13 -6.67 8.52
CA MET A 26 6.02 -7.76 7.55
C MET A 26 4.94 -8.78 7.94
N ALA A 27 4.71 -9.02 9.25
CA ALA A 27 3.61 -9.87 9.70
C ALA A 27 2.23 -9.31 9.29
N LEU A 28 2.03 -7.99 9.44
CA LEU A 28 0.81 -7.32 9.00
C LEU A 28 0.66 -7.33 7.48
N VAL A 29 1.76 -7.08 6.75
CA VAL A 29 1.77 -7.10 5.28
C VAL A 29 1.46 -8.49 4.73
N LEU A 30 1.92 -9.56 5.39
CA LEU A 30 1.61 -10.94 5.00
C LEU A 30 0.16 -11.33 5.29
N TYR A 31 -0.46 -10.74 6.31
CA TYR A 31 -1.82 -11.05 6.72
C TYR A 31 -2.86 -10.62 5.67
N ALA A 32 -2.74 -9.42 5.09
CA ALA A 32 -3.69 -8.90 4.10
C ALA A 32 -3.91 -9.84 2.88
N PRO A 33 -2.88 -10.29 2.15
CA PRO A 33 -3.06 -11.23 1.04
C PRO A 33 -3.49 -12.62 1.50
N ALA A 34 -3.11 -13.05 2.71
CA ALA A 34 -3.56 -14.32 3.27
C ALA A 34 -5.06 -14.31 3.60
N LEU A 35 -5.57 -13.18 4.11
CA LEU A 35 -6.99 -12.98 4.34
C LEU A 35 -7.75 -12.99 3.02
N ALA A 36 -7.28 -12.25 2.01
CA ALA A 36 -7.88 -12.24 0.67
C ALA A 36 -7.90 -13.66 0.05
N LEU A 37 -6.80 -14.40 0.17
CA LEU A 37 -6.71 -15.79 -0.32
C LEU A 37 -7.69 -16.71 0.41
N SER A 38 -7.82 -16.57 1.73
CA SER A 38 -8.77 -17.34 2.55
C SER A 38 -10.22 -17.08 2.14
N GLN A 39 -10.58 -15.84 1.80
CA GLN A 39 -11.94 -15.52 1.32
C GLN A 39 -12.26 -16.16 -0.04
N VAL A 40 -11.29 -16.19 -0.96
CA VAL A 40 -11.50 -16.73 -2.31
C VAL A 40 -11.47 -18.25 -2.33
N THR A 41 -10.59 -18.87 -1.53
CA THR A 41 -10.40 -20.33 -1.52
C THR A 41 -11.26 -21.05 -0.48
N GLY A 42 -11.80 -20.34 0.51
CA GLY A 42 -12.47 -20.91 1.68
C GLY A 42 -11.53 -21.61 2.66
N LEU A 43 -10.20 -21.54 2.47
CA LEU A 43 -9.22 -22.15 3.35
C LEU A 43 -9.08 -21.38 4.66
N ASN A 44 -8.61 -22.06 5.72
CA ASN A 44 -8.28 -21.40 6.98
C ASN A 44 -7.17 -20.34 6.75
N VAL A 45 -7.36 -19.14 7.31
CA VAL A 45 -6.41 -18.02 7.24
C VAL A 45 -5.01 -18.45 7.67
N TRP A 46 -4.87 -19.27 8.71
CA TRP A 46 -3.56 -19.74 9.18
C TRP A 46 -2.81 -20.58 8.15
N ILE A 47 -3.52 -21.43 7.40
CA ILE A 47 -2.93 -22.23 6.32
C ILE A 47 -2.49 -21.31 5.18
N SER A 48 -3.28 -20.28 4.88
CA SER A 48 -2.96 -19.28 3.85
C SER A 48 -1.73 -18.43 4.22
N VAL A 49 -1.59 -18.05 5.50
CA VAL A 49 -0.42 -17.31 5.98
C VAL A 49 0.85 -18.16 5.86
N ILE A 50 0.79 -19.42 6.30
CA ILE A 50 1.94 -20.33 6.25
C ILE A 50 2.34 -20.61 4.80
N SER A 51 1.38 -20.88 3.91
CA SER A 51 1.69 -21.18 2.50
C SER A 51 2.36 -20.00 1.79
N ILE A 52 1.80 -18.79 1.90
CA ILE A 52 2.38 -17.58 1.31
C ILE A 52 3.75 -17.30 1.93
N GLY A 53 3.89 -17.44 3.25
CA GLY A 53 5.16 -17.21 3.95
C GLY A 53 6.27 -18.17 3.51
N VAL A 54 5.96 -19.45 3.34
CA VAL A 54 6.92 -20.47 2.86
C VAL A 54 7.34 -20.18 1.42
N ILE A 55 6.39 -19.91 0.52
CA ILE A 55 6.68 -19.57 -0.89
C ILE A 55 7.55 -18.32 -0.95
N CYS A 56 7.17 -17.27 -0.19
CA CYS A 56 7.89 -16.01 -0.11
C CYS A 56 9.34 -16.18 0.35
N THR A 57 9.53 -16.95 1.44
CA THR A 57 10.85 -17.24 1.98
C THR A 57 11.69 -18.05 1.00
N MET A 58 11.09 -19.05 0.34
CA MET A 58 11.81 -19.92 -0.60
C MET A 58 12.34 -19.14 -1.81
N TYR A 59 11.52 -18.35 -2.50
CA TYR A 59 12.00 -17.60 -3.66
C TYR A 59 12.98 -16.48 -3.26
N THR A 60 12.79 -15.88 -2.08
CA THR A 60 13.68 -14.82 -1.57
C THR A 60 15.06 -15.36 -1.20
N THR A 61 15.11 -16.53 -0.54
CA THR A 61 16.39 -17.16 -0.15
C THR A 61 17.17 -17.67 -1.36
N VAL A 62 16.49 -18.27 -2.35
CA VAL A 62 17.14 -18.80 -3.56
C VAL A 62 17.60 -17.69 -4.51
N GLY A 63 16.76 -16.68 -4.73
CA GLY A 63 17.00 -15.69 -5.77
C GLY A 63 17.65 -14.38 -5.30
N GLY A 64 17.66 -14.12 -3.99
CA GLY A 64 18.20 -12.90 -3.40
C GLY A 64 17.53 -11.63 -3.93
N MET A 65 18.23 -10.49 -3.82
CA MET A 65 17.67 -9.18 -4.20
C MET A 65 17.24 -9.08 -5.67
N LYS A 66 17.90 -9.80 -6.59
CA LYS A 66 17.53 -9.76 -8.01
C LYS A 66 16.17 -10.40 -8.25
N ALA A 67 15.92 -11.56 -7.65
CA ALA A 67 14.62 -12.23 -7.80
C ALA A 67 13.50 -11.41 -7.16
N VAL A 68 13.74 -10.86 -5.96
CA VAL A 68 12.75 -10.00 -5.28
C VAL A 68 12.35 -8.81 -6.16
N MET A 69 13.31 -8.16 -6.83
CA MET A 69 12.97 -7.05 -7.75
C MET A 69 12.16 -7.50 -8.97
N TRP A 70 12.44 -8.68 -9.52
CA TRP A 70 11.64 -9.21 -10.63
C TRP A 70 10.23 -9.59 -10.19
N THR A 71 10.07 -10.22 -9.02
CA THR A 71 8.75 -10.53 -8.47
C THR A 71 7.95 -9.26 -8.19
N ASP A 72 8.59 -8.20 -7.70
CA ASP A 72 7.95 -6.90 -7.48
C ASP A 72 7.40 -6.30 -8.79
N VAL A 73 8.12 -6.46 -9.91
CA VAL A 73 7.67 -5.99 -11.23
C VAL A 73 6.39 -6.71 -11.65
N PHE A 74 6.40 -8.05 -11.58
CA PHE A 74 5.20 -8.84 -11.91
C PHE A 74 4.02 -8.50 -11.00
N GLN A 75 4.26 -8.38 -9.69
CA GLN A 75 3.24 -8.01 -8.72
C GLN A 75 2.65 -6.63 -9.02
N THR A 76 3.48 -5.65 -9.36
CA THR A 76 3.01 -4.29 -9.69
C THR A 76 2.12 -4.30 -10.95
N ILE A 77 2.48 -5.08 -11.98
CA ILE A 77 1.66 -5.21 -13.20
C ILE A 77 0.30 -5.84 -12.87
N ILE A 78 0.30 -6.93 -12.11
CA ILE A 78 -0.94 -7.62 -11.71
C ILE A 78 -1.83 -6.70 -10.88
N MET A 79 -1.26 -5.98 -9.91
CA MET A 79 -1.98 -5.00 -9.09
C MET A 79 -2.60 -3.89 -9.96
N PHE A 80 -1.85 -3.36 -10.92
CA PHE A 80 -2.33 -2.33 -11.82
C PHE A 80 -3.53 -2.80 -12.65
N VAL A 81 -3.41 -3.98 -13.28
CA VAL A 81 -4.49 -4.57 -14.09
C VAL A 81 -5.71 -4.86 -13.22
N GLY A 82 -5.52 -5.41 -12.03
CA GLY A 82 -6.59 -5.69 -11.08
C GLY A 82 -7.34 -4.43 -10.68
N LEU A 83 -6.63 -3.39 -10.25
CA LEU A 83 -7.24 -2.10 -9.88
C LEU A 83 -8.00 -1.48 -11.06
N LEU A 84 -7.41 -1.47 -12.24
CA LEU A 84 -8.05 -0.90 -13.43
C LEU A 84 -9.33 -1.66 -13.79
N ALA A 85 -9.28 -3.00 -13.76
CA ALA A 85 -10.44 -3.84 -14.01
C ALA A 85 -11.56 -3.60 -12.97
N SER A 86 -11.21 -3.50 -11.68
CA SER A 86 -12.16 -3.20 -10.60
C SER A 86 -12.83 -1.84 -10.77
N VAL A 87 -12.07 -0.80 -11.14
CA VAL A 87 -12.64 0.53 -11.41
C VAL A 87 -13.60 0.49 -12.60
N ILE A 88 -13.20 -0.12 -13.72
CA ILE A 88 -14.02 -0.18 -14.93
C ILE A 88 -15.32 -0.96 -14.67
N GLN A 89 -15.20 -2.16 -14.10
CA GLN A 89 -16.36 -3.02 -13.80
C GLN A 89 -17.33 -2.30 -12.86
N GLY A 90 -16.81 -1.72 -11.77
CA GLY A 90 -17.70 -1.06 -10.82
C GLY A 90 -18.27 0.27 -11.32
N ILE A 91 -17.63 0.97 -12.27
CA ILE A 91 -18.25 2.10 -12.99
C ILE A 91 -19.44 1.62 -13.83
N ILE A 92 -19.30 0.50 -14.55
CA ILE A 92 -20.38 -0.08 -15.35
C ILE A 92 -21.54 -0.48 -14.44
N ASP A 93 -21.24 -1.20 -13.36
CA ASP A 93 -22.25 -1.71 -12.40
C ASP A 93 -22.93 -0.61 -11.58
N ALA A 94 -22.32 0.57 -11.48
CA ALA A 94 -22.89 1.74 -10.82
C ALA A 94 -23.75 2.60 -11.77
N GLY A 95 -23.84 2.26 -13.06
CA GLY A 95 -24.62 3.01 -14.05
C GLY A 95 -23.85 4.15 -14.74
N GLY A 96 -22.51 4.05 -14.78
CA GLY A 96 -21.64 4.98 -15.51
C GLY A 96 -20.86 5.95 -14.60
N SER A 97 -19.80 6.55 -15.17
CA SER A 97 -18.84 7.38 -14.42
C SER A 97 -19.49 8.63 -13.81
N ARG A 98 -20.47 9.21 -14.52
CA ARG A 98 -21.24 10.37 -14.03
C ARG A 98 -22.08 10.01 -12.79
N ALA A 99 -22.68 8.83 -12.77
CA ALA A 99 -23.49 8.38 -11.63
C ALA A 99 -22.63 8.14 -10.39
N VAL A 100 -21.43 7.55 -10.57
CA VAL A 100 -20.45 7.38 -9.47
C VAL A 100 -20.02 8.75 -8.92
N TRP A 101 -19.67 9.68 -9.80
CA TRP A 101 -19.22 11.01 -9.41
C TRP A 101 -20.29 11.79 -8.66
N GLN A 102 -21.52 11.79 -9.17
CA GLN A 102 -22.63 12.49 -8.54
C GLN A 102 -22.98 11.91 -7.16
N ARG A 103 -23.05 10.57 -7.04
CA ARG A 103 -23.27 9.92 -5.74
C ARG A 103 -22.15 10.18 -4.73
N ALA A 104 -20.91 10.29 -5.19
CA ALA A 104 -19.79 10.62 -4.34
C ALA A 104 -19.85 12.05 -3.79
N LEU A 105 -20.30 13.00 -4.62
CA LEU A 105 -20.56 14.38 -4.21
C LEU A 105 -21.74 14.46 -3.23
N ASP A 106 -22.86 13.82 -3.56
CA ASP A 106 -24.08 13.80 -2.73
C ASP A 106 -23.82 13.13 -1.37
N GLY A 107 -22.95 12.12 -1.33
CA GLY A 107 -22.53 11.43 -0.11
C GLY A 107 -21.46 12.17 0.70
N GLY A 108 -21.04 13.36 0.29
CA GLY A 108 -20.01 14.16 0.98
C GLY A 108 -18.65 13.46 1.08
N ARG A 109 -18.34 12.52 0.18
CA ARG A 109 -17.10 11.73 0.22
C ARG A 109 -15.94 12.38 -0.54
N VAL A 110 -16.21 13.45 -1.29
CA VAL A 110 -15.22 14.18 -2.06
C VAL A 110 -14.91 15.49 -1.35
N GLU A 111 -13.93 15.45 -0.46
CA GLU A 111 -13.37 16.63 0.21
C GLU A 111 -11.94 16.85 -0.29
N PHE A 112 -11.76 17.88 -1.13
CA PHE A 112 -10.44 18.17 -1.71
C PHE A 112 -9.55 19.00 -0.77
N PHE A 113 -10.14 19.95 -0.04
CA PHE A 113 -9.40 20.96 0.69
C PHE A 113 -10.02 21.22 2.05
N ASN A 114 -9.64 20.40 3.04
CA ASN A 114 -9.95 20.67 4.44
C ASN A 114 -8.78 21.40 5.11
N PHE A 115 -8.93 22.72 5.31
CA PHE A 115 -7.93 23.59 5.93
C PHE A 115 -8.10 23.75 7.44
N ASP A 116 -8.97 22.96 8.09
CA ASP A 116 -9.13 23.05 9.55
C ASP A 116 -7.79 22.83 10.26
N PRO A 117 -7.41 23.71 11.21
CA PRO A 117 -6.21 23.54 12.00
C PRO A 117 -6.40 22.58 13.19
N ASP A 118 -7.59 21.99 13.36
CA ASP A 118 -7.91 21.10 14.46
C ASP A 118 -7.11 19.77 14.36
N PRO A 119 -6.22 19.47 15.32
CA PRO A 119 -5.41 18.24 15.30
C PRO A 119 -6.23 16.95 15.53
N THR A 120 -7.49 17.04 15.94
CA THR A 120 -8.37 15.88 16.12
C THR A 120 -8.99 15.39 14.80
N THR A 121 -8.97 16.24 13.76
CA THR A 121 -9.47 15.86 12.45
C THR A 121 -8.45 14.97 11.72
N ARG A 122 -8.93 13.83 11.22
CA ARG A 122 -8.07 12.74 10.73
C ARG A 122 -7.22 13.13 9.51
N HIS A 123 -7.79 13.92 8.60
CA HIS A 123 -7.14 14.32 7.35
C HIS A 123 -7.41 15.80 7.06
N THR A 124 -6.39 16.64 7.31
CA THR A 124 -6.38 18.05 6.92
C THR A 124 -5.18 18.31 6.04
N VAL A 125 -5.22 19.42 5.30
CA VAL A 125 -4.08 19.85 4.50
C VAL A 125 -2.82 19.96 5.39
N TRP A 126 -2.97 20.42 6.63
CA TRP A 126 -1.86 20.53 7.58
C TRP A 126 -1.35 19.18 8.07
N SER A 127 -2.23 18.26 8.47
CA SER A 127 -1.80 16.94 8.95
C SER A 127 -1.17 16.10 7.84
N ILE A 128 -1.66 16.23 6.61
CA ILE A 128 -1.06 15.60 5.43
C ILE A 128 0.28 16.26 5.09
N LEU A 129 0.35 17.60 5.03
CA LEU A 129 1.58 18.29 4.65
C LEU A 129 2.72 17.97 5.62
N PHE A 130 2.51 18.09 6.93
CA PHE A 130 3.55 17.79 7.91
C PHE A 130 3.75 16.30 8.09
N GLY A 131 2.68 15.55 8.37
CA GLY A 131 2.74 14.12 8.65
C GLY A 131 3.28 13.32 7.47
N ALA A 132 2.70 13.49 6.28
CA ALA A 132 3.13 12.73 5.11
C ALA A 132 4.56 13.11 4.71
N THR A 133 4.98 14.38 4.81
CA THR A 133 6.36 14.76 4.48
C THR A 133 7.38 14.01 5.34
N PHE A 134 7.18 13.96 6.67
CA PHE A 134 8.08 13.20 7.55
C PHE A 134 8.03 11.70 7.27
N THR A 135 6.85 11.14 7.02
CA THR A 135 6.69 9.71 6.68
C THR A 135 7.40 9.36 5.37
N TRP A 136 7.20 10.14 4.31
CA TRP A 136 7.83 9.90 3.02
C TRP A 136 9.34 10.12 3.08
N LEU A 137 9.80 11.14 3.81
CA LEU A 137 11.22 11.36 4.05
C LEU A 137 11.86 10.16 4.77
N ALA A 138 11.16 9.57 5.75
CA ALA A 138 11.65 8.38 6.43
C ALA A 138 11.74 7.16 5.50
N ILE A 139 10.69 6.93 4.70
CA ILE A 139 10.61 5.81 3.78
C ILE A 139 11.67 5.92 2.68
N TYR A 140 11.82 7.06 2.03
CA TYR A 140 12.76 7.21 0.90
C TYR A 140 14.18 7.59 1.34
N GLY A 141 14.33 8.26 2.49
CA GLY A 141 15.61 8.79 2.93
C GLY A 141 16.50 7.79 3.66
N PHE A 142 15.94 6.99 4.57
CA PHE A 142 16.74 6.11 5.45
C PHE A 142 16.17 4.70 5.66
N ASN A 143 15.05 4.34 5.04
CA ASN A 143 14.57 2.96 5.08
C ASN A 143 15.54 2.02 4.35
N GLN A 144 16.01 1.00 5.06
CA GLN A 144 17.01 0.06 4.56
C GLN A 144 16.59 -0.60 3.24
N THR A 145 15.32 -0.96 3.09
CA THR A 145 14.81 -1.64 1.88
C THR A 145 14.93 -0.75 0.64
N GLN A 146 14.65 0.55 0.79
CA GLN A 146 14.73 1.50 -0.31
C GLN A 146 16.19 1.88 -0.63
N VAL A 147 17.00 2.09 0.42
CA VAL A 147 18.45 2.33 0.26
C VAL A 147 19.11 1.17 -0.49
N GLN A 148 18.74 -0.07 -0.19
CA GLN A 148 19.27 -1.24 -0.86
C GLN A 148 18.93 -1.26 -2.36
N ARG A 149 17.71 -0.89 -2.73
CA ARG A 149 17.30 -0.77 -4.15
C ARG A 149 18.11 0.30 -4.90
N TYR A 150 18.44 1.42 -4.25
CA TYR A 150 19.28 2.46 -4.88
C TYR A 150 20.70 1.96 -5.18
N LEU A 151 21.25 1.10 -4.30
CA LEU A 151 22.58 0.53 -4.46
C LEU A 151 22.64 -0.57 -5.54
N CYS A 152 21.49 -1.11 -5.98
CA CYS A 152 21.42 -2.06 -7.07
C CYS A 152 21.54 -1.42 -8.46
N VAL A 153 21.53 -0.09 -8.54
CA VAL A 153 21.57 0.69 -9.79
C VAL A 153 22.99 1.19 -10.05
N PRO A 154 23.50 1.14 -11.30
CA PRO A 154 24.92 1.42 -11.57
C PRO A 154 25.34 2.88 -11.35
N THR A 155 24.41 3.84 -11.43
CA THR A 155 24.74 5.26 -11.27
C THR A 155 23.66 6.03 -10.51
N VAL A 156 24.07 7.11 -9.86
CA VAL A 156 23.17 8.02 -9.11
C VAL A 156 22.10 8.64 -10.01
N ARG A 157 22.42 8.94 -11.27
CA ARG A 157 21.44 9.46 -12.24
C ARG A 157 20.30 8.47 -12.46
N HIS A 158 20.61 7.20 -12.63
CA HIS A 158 19.60 6.16 -12.81
C HIS A 158 18.78 5.95 -11.53
N ALA A 159 19.40 6.05 -10.34
CA ALA A 159 18.66 5.97 -9.07
C ALA A 159 17.65 7.13 -8.91
N LYS A 160 18.03 8.36 -9.28
CA LYS A 160 17.13 9.53 -9.29
C LYS A 160 15.98 9.37 -10.30
N LEU A 161 16.28 8.85 -11.48
CA LEU A 161 15.27 8.58 -12.51
C LEU A 161 14.28 7.50 -12.04
N ALA A 162 14.79 6.42 -11.42
CA ALA A 162 13.96 5.36 -10.83
C ALA A 162 13.04 5.89 -9.72
N LEU A 163 13.54 6.80 -8.89
CA LEU A 163 12.74 7.50 -7.88
C LEU A 163 11.63 8.35 -8.50
N LEU A 164 11.92 9.07 -9.58
CA LEU A 164 10.92 9.87 -10.28
C LEU A 164 9.82 9.00 -10.90
N PHE A 165 10.19 7.89 -11.55
CA PHE A 165 9.22 6.93 -12.07
C PHE A 165 8.39 6.28 -10.96
N ASN A 166 9.01 5.97 -9.82
CA ASN A 166 8.29 5.45 -8.66
C ASN A 166 7.26 6.45 -8.13
N LEU A 167 7.57 7.75 -8.09
CA LEU A 167 6.64 8.79 -7.68
C LEU A 167 5.43 8.88 -8.63
N ILE A 168 5.67 8.88 -9.95
CA ILE A 168 4.60 8.91 -10.95
C ILE A 168 3.71 7.67 -10.82
N GLY A 169 4.32 6.48 -10.68
CA GLY A 169 3.59 5.23 -10.50
C GLY A 169 2.76 5.21 -9.22
N LEU A 170 3.29 5.75 -8.12
CA LEU A 170 2.59 5.86 -6.85
C LEU A 170 1.35 6.77 -6.96
N VAL A 171 1.49 7.95 -7.56
CA VAL A 171 0.37 8.87 -7.79
C VAL A 171 -0.72 8.18 -8.61
N PHE A 172 -0.33 7.44 -9.64
CA PHE A 172 -1.26 6.72 -10.49
C PHE A 172 -2.02 5.60 -9.74
N ILE A 173 -1.30 4.75 -8.99
CA ILE A 173 -1.91 3.67 -8.21
C ILE A 173 -2.83 4.22 -7.12
N LEU A 174 -2.40 5.26 -6.40
CA LEU A 174 -3.24 5.90 -5.39
C LEU A 174 -4.53 6.49 -6.00
N SER A 175 -4.42 7.11 -7.18
CA SER A 175 -5.59 7.62 -7.90
C SER A 175 -6.57 6.50 -8.26
N LEU A 176 -6.07 5.35 -8.72
CA LEU A 176 -6.90 4.18 -8.98
C LEU A 176 -7.55 3.63 -7.70
N CYS A 177 -6.81 3.53 -6.59
CA CYS A 177 -7.35 3.09 -5.31
C CYS A 177 -8.46 4.02 -4.80
N CYS A 178 -8.29 5.34 -4.92
CA CYS A 178 -9.35 6.31 -4.65
C CYS A 178 -10.56 6.07 -5.55
N GLY A 179 -10.34 5.82 -6.85
CA GLY A 179 -11.39 5.45 -7.80
C GLY A 179 -12.17 4.19 -7.38
N VAL A 180 -11.48 3.13 -6.98
CA VAL A 180 -12.11 1.90 -6.45
C VAL A 180 -12.94 2.22 -5.21
N GLY A 181 -12.40 3.00 -4.26
CA GLY A 181 -13.13 3.40 -3.06
C GLY A 181 -14.42 4.17 -3.35
N LEU A 182 -14.39 5.10 -4.32
CA LEU A 182 -15.58 5.84 -4.76
C LEU A 182 -16.62 4.93 -5.43
N VAL A 183 -16.16 3.98 -6.22
CA VAL A 183 -17.00 2.98 -6.91
C VAL A 183 -17.68 2.04 -5.90
N ILE A 184 -16.92 1.52 -4.93
CA ILE A 184 -17.46 0.71 -3.83
C ILE A 184 -18.52 1.53 -3.08
N PHE A 185 -18.20 2.78 -2.72
CA PHE A 185 -19.17 3.65 -2.07
C PHE A 185 -20.44 3.84 -2.91
N ALA A 186 -20.31 4.18 -4.20
CA ALA A 186 -21.45 4.39 -5.08
C ALA A 186 -22.34 3.13 -5.22
N LYS A 187 -21.72 1.94 -5.21
CA LYS A 187 -22.44 0.66 -5.28
C LYS A 187 -23.15 0.31 -3.98
N TYR A 188 -22.52 0.55 -2.84
CA TYR A 188 -23.02 0.14 -1.52
C TYR A 188 -23.68 1.27 -0.72
N HIS A 189 -23.85 2.49 -1.27
CA HIS A 189 -24.43 3.62 -0.53
C HIS A 189 -25.86 3.37 -0.02
N LEU A 190 -26.63 2.50 -0.68
CA LEU A 190 -28.00 2.12 -0.27
C LEU A 190 -28.08 0.79 0.49
N CYS A 191 -27.09 -0.09 0.30
CA CYS A 191 -27.08 -1.44 0.84
C CYS A 191 -25.71 -1.71 1.45
N ASP A 192 -25.51 -1.28 2.70
CA ASP A 192 -24.27 -1.51 3.44
C ASP A 192 -24.13 -3.03 3.72
N PRO A 193 -23.18 -3.73 3.10
CA PRO A 193 -23.11 -5.19 3.17
C PRO A 193 -22.73 -5.69 4.58
N LEU A 194 -22.16 -4.82 5.41
CA LEU A 194 -21.93 -5.04 6.84
C LEU A 194 -23.25 -5.04 7.64
N LYS A 195 -24.16 -4.10 7.35
CA LYS A 195 -25.47 -4.01 8.02
C LYS A 195 -26.45 -5.09 7.55
N LEU A 196 -26.28 -5.55 6.31
CA LEU A 196 -27.05 -6.65 5.71
C LEU A 196 -26.55 -8.04 6.12
N GLY A 197 -25.45 -8.14 6.87
CA GLY A 197 -24.90 -9.43 7.35
C GLY A 197 -24.31 -10.33 6.27
N LEU A 198 -24.10 -9.80 5.06
CA LEU A 198 -23.47 -10.51 3.95
C LEU A 198 -21.95 -10.68 4.16
N ILE A 199 -21.39 -9.86 5.05
CA ILE A 199 -19.97 -9.82 5.37
C ILE A 199 -19.83 -9.79 6.91
N LYS A 200 -18.95 -10.62 7.48
CA LYS A 200 -18.82 -10.77 8.94
C LYS A 200 -17.90 -9.73 9.58
N GLN A 201 -16.98 -9.14 8.81
CA GLN A 201 -16.00 -8.16 9.28
C GLN A 201 -15.77 -7.06 8.24
N SER A 202 -15.41 -5.85 8.69
CA SER A 202 -15.14 -4.68 7.83
C SER A 202 -14.04 -4.90 6.78
N ASP A 203 -13.15 -5.85 7.06
CA ASP A 203 -11.89 -6.10 6.36
C ASP A 203 -12.10 -6.97 5.11
N GLN A 204 -13.34 -7.41 4.88
CA GLN A 204 -13.79 -8.29 3.81
C GLN A 204 -14.50 -7.54 2.67
N VAL A 205 -14.57 -6.19 2.74
CA VAL A 205 -15.13 -5.30 1.70
C VAL A 205 -14.05 -4.84 0.75
#